data_AF-A0A1H1GGU4-F1
#
_entry.id   AF-A0A1H1GGU4-F1
#
_cell.length_a   1.000
_cell.length_b   1.000
_cell.length_c   1.000
_cell.angle_alpha   90.00
_cell.angle_beta   90.00
_cell.angle_gamma   90.00
#
_symmetry.space_group_name_H-M   'P 1'
#
loop_
_entity.id
_entity.type
_entity.pdbx_description
1 polymer ?
#
loop_
_entity_poly.entity_id
_entity_poly.type
_entity_poly.pdbx_seq_one_letter_code
_entity_poly.pdbx_strand_id
1 'polypeptide(L)'
;MKKITIELNDETYEQIREITELENLINRHRDKNRSDNYKTEEFVVGCIVDKVEQIKHFNKVNPLIKNNAQAKVKNRFKEIAKNKNIYIKDVADQLDMQPPNISKIFNNVSQPRLELFIKIWIVLGSPPLSQCIYLEE
;
A
#
# COMPACT_ATOMS: atom_id res chain seq x y z
N MET A 1 -3.62 -3.18 36.68
CA MET A 1 -3.60 -2.18 35.58
C MET A 1 -2.18 -1.69 35.39
N LYS A 2 -1.76 -1.42 34.15
CA LYS A 2 -0.51 -0.71 33.85
C LYS A 2 -0.87 0.74 33.52
N LYS A 3 -0.06 1.71 33.95
CA LYS A 3 -0.31 3.15 33.77
C LYS A 3 0.79 3.74 32.89
N ILE A 4 0.40 4.59 31.95
CA ILE A 4 1.27 5.47 31.18
C ILE A 4 0.81 6.89 31.49
N THR A 5 1.73 7.76 31.86
CA THR A 5 1.45 9.19 32.08
C THR A 5 2.11 9.97 30.96
N ILE A 6 1.37 10.90 30.34
CA ILE A 6 1.86 11.78 29.30
C ILE A 6 1.60 13.21 29.77
N GLU A 7 2.65 14.02 29.76
CA GLU A 7 2.53 15.47 30.00
C GLU A 7 2.48 16.16 28.64
N LEU A 8 1.47 17.01 28.48
CA LEU A 8 1.23 17.78 27.27
C LEU A 8 1.31 19.26 27.63
N ASN A 9 1.77 20.08 26.69
CA ASN A 9 1.55 21.53 26.82
C ASN A 9 0.07 21.84 26.60
N ASP A 10 -0.37 23.00 27.09
CA ASP A 10 -1.78 23.40 27.05
C ASP A 10 -2.32 23.44 25.62
N GLU A 11 -1.53 23.95 24.67
CA GLU A 11 -1.92 24.03 23.26
C GLU A 11 -2.22 22.65 22.65
N THR A 12 -1.33 21.67 22.87
CA THR A 12 -1.51 20.31 22.34
C THR A 12 -2.69 19.62 23.01
N TYR A 13 -2.86 19.82 24.32
CA TYR A 13 -4.00 19.27 25.04
C TYR A 13 -5.33 19.80 24.49
N GLU A 14 -5.43 21.12 24.29
CA GLU A 14 -6.64 21.74 23.74
C GLU A 14 -6.91 21.29 22.30
N GLN A 15 -5.89 21.19 21.46
CA GLN A 15 -6.06 20.64 20.10
C GLN A 15 -6.62 19.21 20.12
N ILE A 16 -6.12 18.34 20.99
CA ILE A 16 -6.63 16.96 21.11
C ILE A 16 -8.08 16.98 21.62
N ARG A 17 -8.41 17.85 22.58
CA ARG A 17 -9.78 18.01 23.08
C ARG A 17 -10.73 18.45 21.97
N GLU A 18 -10.38 19.48 21.20
CA GLU A 18 -11.19 20.00 20.09
C GLU A 18 -11.44 18.95 19.02
N ILE A 19 -10.40 18.18 18.64
CA ILE A 19 -10.54 17.10 17.66
C ILE A 19 -11.46 15.99 18.21
N THR A 20 -11.33 15.64 19.49
CA THR A 20 -12.21 14.64 20.13
C THR A 20 -13.68 15.09 20.10
N GLU A 21 -13.92 16.37 20.40
CA GLU A 21 -15.26 16.96 20.36
C GLU A 21 -15.86 17.00 18.95
N LEU A 22 -15.03 17.33 17.95
CA LEU A 22 -15.41 17.30 16.55
C LEU A 22 -15.79 15.89 16.09
N GLU A 23 -14.99 14.88 16.43
CA GLU A 23 -15.27 13.49 16.07
C GLU A 23 -16.60 13.01 16.69
N ASN A 24 -16.82 13.35 17.96
CA ASN A 24 -18.10 13.06 18.65
C ASN A 24 -19.27 13.79 17.97
N LEU A 25 -19.09 15.03 17.51
CA LEU A 25 -20.09 15.77 16.76
C LEU A 25 -20.43 15.07 15.43
N ILE A 26 -19.40 14.67 14.68
CA ILE A 26 -19.56 13.95 13.42
C ILE A 26 -20.30 12.63 13.63
N ASN A 27 -19.95 11.87 14.68
CA ASN A 27 -20.60 10.59 14.99
C ASN A 27 -22.10 10.76 15.26
N ARG A 28 -22.48 11.78 16.06
CA ARG A 28 -23.90 12.11 16.33
C ARG A 28 -24.68 12.48 15.07
N HIS A 29 -24.04 13.13 14.10
CA HIS A 29 -24.71 13.55 12.87
C HIS A 29 -24.74 12.49 11.78
N ARG A 30 -23.76 11.57 11.72
CA ARG A 30 -23.67 10.54 10.68
C ARG A 30 -24.62 9.37 10.89
N ASP A 31 -24.88 8.98 12.13
CA ASP A 31 -25.74 7.83 12.42
C ASP A 31 -26.55 8.07 13.70
N LYS A 32 -27.87 8.18 13.57
CA LYS A 32 -28.80 8.42 14.69
C LYS A 32 -28.84 7.25 15.69
N ASN A 33 -28.36 6.07 15.29
CA ASN A 33 -28.29 4.88 16.13
C ASN A 33 -26.91 4.70 16.78
N ARG A 34 -25.94 5.55 16.44
CA ARG A 34 -24.58 5.50 16.97
C ARG A 34 -24.44 6.49 18.11
N SER A 35 -24.29 5.99 19.34
CA SER A 35 -24.17 6.79 20.57
C SER A 35 -22.72 6.98 21.01
N ASP A 36 -21.77 6.83 20.09
CA ASP A 36 -20.35 6.95 20.38
C ASP A 36 -20.03 8.39 20.84
N ASN A 37 -19.64 8.53 22.10
CA ASN A 37 -19.25 9.79 22.70
C ASN A 37 -17.97 9.56 23.52
N TYR A 38 -16.84 9.70 22.86
CA TYR A 38 -15.53 9.37 23.40
C TYR A 38 -15.06 10.44 24.38
N LYS A 39 -14.49 10.01 25.51
CA LYS A 39 -13.64 10.88 26.33
C LYS A 39 -12.30 11.10 25.63
N THR A 40 -11.63 12.21 25.93
CA THR A 40 -10.29 12.52 25.39
C THR A 40 -9.30 11.38 25.63
N GLU A 41 -9.34 10.74 26.80
CA GLU A 41 -8.49 9.57 27.09
C GLU A 41 -8.76 8.38 26.15
N GLU A 42 -10.04 8.06 25.93
CA GLU A 42 -10.44 6.95 25.05
C GLU A 42 -10.04 7.22 23.60
N PHE A 43 -10.18 8.47 23.16
CA PHE A 43 -9.73 8.93 21.85
C PHE A 43 -8.21 8.77 21.70
N VAL A 44 -7.42 9.22 22.67
CA VAL A 44 -5.95 9.08 22.66
C VAL A 44 -5.54 7.61 22.62
N VAL A 45 -6.15 6.76 23.44
CA VAL A 45 -5.87 5.32 23.44
C VAL A 45 -6.23 4.70 22.09
N GLY A 46 -7.38 5.03 21.52
CA GLY A 46 -7.81 4.57 20.20
C GLY A 46 -6.81 4.93 19.09
N CYS A 47 -6.35 6.19 19.06
CA CYS A 47 -5.33 6.66 18.12
C CYS A 47 -4.00 5.92 18.27
N ILE A 48 -3.56 5.65 19.50
CA ILE A 48 -2.32 4.90 19.75
C ILE A 48 -2.46 3.46 19.25
N VAL A 49 -3.59 2.81 19.54
CA VAL A 49 -3.86 1.44 19.08
C VAL A 49 -3.85 1.38 17.56
N ASP A 50 -4.59 2.27 16.88
CA ASP A 50 -4.62 2.35 15.42
C ASP A 50 -3.20 2.54 14.86
N LYS A 51 -2.41 3.45 15.42
CA LYS A 51 -1.04 3.67 14.95
C LYS A 51 -0.14 2.45 15.14
N VAL A 52 -0.25 1.78 16.29
CA VAL A 52 0.48 0.54 16.58
C VAL A 52 0.08 -0.55 15.60
N GLU A 53 -1.20 -0.66 15.26
CA GLU A 53 -1.67 -1.61 14.26
C GLU A 53 -1.12 -1.28 12.87
N GLN A 54 -1.13 -0.02 12.44
CA GLN A 54 -0.50 0.39 11.18
C GLN A 54 0.98 -0.02 11.13
N ILE A 55 1.74 0.23 12.21
CA ILE A 55 3.16 -0.16 12.31
C ILE A 55 3.33 -1.68 12.24
N LYS A 56 2.51 -2.44 12.97
CA LYS A 56 2.53 -3.91 12.95
C LYS A 56 2.20 -4.45 11.57
N HIS A 57 1.21 -3.87 10.90
CA HIS A 57 0.84 -4.25 9.54
C HIS A 57 1.98 -3.94 8.58
N PHE A 58 2.58 -2.75 8.64
CA PHE A 58 3.76 -2.41 7.86
C PHE A 58 4.87 -3.44 8.03
N ASN A 59 5.18 -3.84 9.27
CA ASN A 59 6.21 -4.86 9.53
C ASN A 59 5.84 -6.26 9.00
N LYS A 60 4.54 -6.60 8.97
CA LYS A 60 4.05 -7.88 8.43
C LYS A 60 4.04 -7.90 6.90
N VAL A 61 3.73 -6.77 6.27
CA VAL A 61 3.50 -6.67 4.81
C VAL A 61 4.66 -6.07 4.06
N ASN A 62 5.68 -5.53 4.73
CA ASN A 62 6.88 -5.04 4.08
C ASN A 62 7.92 -6.16 3.96
N PRO A 63 7.99 -6.83 2.80
CA PRO A 63 8.91 -7.94 2.59
C PRO A 63 10.38 -7.48 2.54
N LEU A 64 10.64 -6.17 2.52
CA LEU A 64 11.98 -5.58 2.46
C LEU A 64 12.64 -5.44 3.84
N ILE A 65 11.92 -5.66 4.94
CA ILE A 65 12.47 -5.49 6.31
C ILE A 65 13.43 -6.62 6.71
N LYS A 66 13.25 -7.84 6.17
CA LYS A 66 14.09 -8.99 6.54
C LYS A 66 15.44 -9.04 5.81
N ASN A 67 15.56 -8.39 4.66
CA ASN A 67 16.76 -8.43 3.85
C ASN A 67 17.49 -7.10 3.94
N ASN A 68 18.58 -7.06 4.71
CA ASN A 68 19.57 -5.96 4.70
C ASN A 68 20.26 -5.81 3.32
N ALA A 69 19.94 -6.68 2.35
CA ALA A 69 20.29 -6.55 0.95
C ALA A 69 19.10 -5.97 0.18
N GLN A 70 19.35 -5.05 -0.75
CA GLN A 70 18.35 -4.52 -1.68
C GLN A 70 17.66 -5.68 -2.41
N ALA A 71 16.50 -6.11 -1.92
CA ALA A 71 15.74 -7.19 -2.55
C ALA A 71 15.42 -6.77 -3.99
N LYS A 72 15.84 -7.60 -4.96
CA LYS A 72 15.64 -7.29 -6.37
C LYS A 72 14.20 -7.63 -6.73
N VAL A 73 13.42 -6.58 -6.96
CA VAL A 73 12.05 -6.70 -7.46
C VAL A 73 12.09 -7.18 -8.91
N LYS A 74 11.41 -8.28 -9.21
CA LYS A 74 11.26 -8.85 -10.55
C LYS A 74 9.80 -8.99 -10.94
N ASN A 75 9.53 -8.98 -12.24
CA ASN A 75 8.19 -9.16 -12.80
C ASN A 75 7.96 -10.57 -13.33
N ARG A 76 6.69 -10.98 -13.41
CA ARG A 76 6.21 -12.25 -13.98
C ARG A 76 5.55 -12.07 -15.36
N PHE A 77 5.83 -10.98 -16.07
CA PHE A 77 5.11 -10.66 -17.31
C PHE A 77 5.25 -11.74 -18.39
N LYS A 78 6.43 -12.37 -18.50
CA LYS A 78 6.64 -13.49 -19.42
C LYS A 78 5.77 -14.71 -19.11
N GLU A 79 5.63 -15.05 -17.83
CA GLU A 79 4.79 -16.16 -17.37
C GLU A 79 3.30 -15.85 -17.61
N ILE A 80 2.87 -14.65 -17.22
CA ILE A 80 1.50 -14.17 -17.42
C ILE A 80 1.12 -14.16 -18.90
N ALA A 81 1.99 -13.62 -19.76
CA ALA A 81 1.75 -13.57 -21.19
C ALA A 81 1.63 -14.96 -21.80
N LYS A 82 2.52 -15.90 -21.41
CA LYS A 82 2.46 -17.30 -21.83
C LYS A 82 1.13 -17.95 -21.45
N ASN A 83 0.66 -17.74 -20.23
CA ASN A 83 -0.62 -18.30 -19.76
C ASN A 83 -1.84 -17.72 -20.50
N LYS A 84 -1.71 -16.52 -21.08
CA LYS A 84 -2.75 -15.84 -21.84
C LYS A 84 -2.59 -15.97 -23.36
N ASN A 85 -1.62 -16.76 -23.84
CA ASN A 85 -1.25 -16.86 -25.26
C ASN A 85 -0.94 -15.50 -25.91
N ILE A 86 -0.36 -14.57 -25.15
CA ILE A 86 0.10 -13.27 -25.63
C ILE A 86 1.59 -13.36 -25.95
N TYR A 87 1.99 -12.98 -27.17
CA TYR A 87 3.38 -12.97 -27.59
C TYR A 87 4.02 -11.60 -27.39
N ILE A 88 5.35 -11.58 -27.26
CA ILE A 88 6.12 -10.32 -27.11
C ILE A 88 5.84 -9.35 -28.27
N LYS A 89 5.68 -9.87 -29.50
CA LYS A 89 5.31 -9.07 -30.67
C LYS A 89 3.98 -8.34 -30.48
N ASP A 90 2.97 -9.00 -29.91
CA ASP A 90 1.63 -8.41 -29.76
C ASP A 90 1.65 -7.27 -28.74
N VAL A 91 2.48 -7.40 -27.69
CA VAL A 91 2.71 -6.33 -26.70
C VAL A 91 3.51 -5.19 -27.31
N ALA A 92 4.54 -5.50 -28.11
CA ALA A 92 5.37 -4.51 -28.77
C ALA A 92 4.54 -3.67 -29.76
N ASP A 93 3.69 -4.33 -30.55
CA ASP A 93 2.80 -3.69 -31.52
C ASP A 93 1.76 -2.79 -30.82
N GLN A 94 1.14 -3.27 -29.74
CA GLN A 94 0.16 -2.48 -28.97
C GLN A 94 0.76 -1.25 -28.27
N LEU A 95 2.05 -1.30 -27.94
CA LEU A 95 2.74 -0.22 -27.23
C LEU A 95 3.55 0.69 -28.16
N ASP A 96 3.53 0.43 -29.47
CA ASP A 96 4.38 1.11 -30.46
C ASP A 96 5.88 1.07 -30.07
N MET A 97 6.36 -0.13 -29.73
CA MET A 97 7.71 -0.37 -29.25
C MET A 97 8.41 -1.46 -30.05
N GLN A 98 9.74 -1.42 -30.05
CA GLN A 98 10.54 -2.49 -30.65
C GLN A 98 10.51 -3.75 -29.76
N PRO A 99 10.26 -4.96 -30.32
CA PRO A 99 10.22 -6.21 -29.56
C PRO A 99 11.42 -6.48 -28.63
N PRO A 100 12.67 -6.12 -28.98
CA PRO A 100 13.81 -6.25 -28.07
C PRO A 100 13.66 -5.46 -26.76
N ASN A 101 12.98 -4.32 -26.77
CA ASN A 101 12.77 -3.51 -25.55
C ASN A 101 11.79 -4.21 -24.60
N ILE A 102 10.70 -4.76 -25.13
CA ILE A 102 9.74 -5.57 -24.36
C ILE A 102 10.41 -6.86 -23.86
N SER A 103 11.21 -7.51 -24.69
CA SER A 103 11.94 -8.73 -24.33
C SER A 103 12.87 -8.51 -23.13
N LYS A 104 13.61 -7.39 -23.09
CA LYS A 104 14.47 -7.06 -21.93
C LYS A 104 13.66 -6.95 -20.63
N ILE A 105 12.47 -6.36 -20.68
CA ILE A 105 11.57 -6.23 -19.52
C ILE A 105 11.03 -7.60 -19.09
N PHE A 106 10.52 -8.39 -20.05
CA PHE A 106 9.94 -9.72 -19.81
C PHE A 106 10.95 -10.70 -19.21
N ASN A 107 12.23 -10.55 -19.54
CA ASN A 107 13.31 -11.36 -18.99
C ASN A 107 14.00 -10.72 -17.77
N ASN A 108 13.43 -9.66 -17.18
CA ASN A 108 13.99 -8.95 -16.03
C ASN A 108 15.43 -8.41 -16.23
N VAL A 109 15.85 -8.20 -17.48
CA VAL A 109 17.15 -7.59 -17.83
C VAL A 109 17.15 -6.09 -17.52
N SER A 110 15.99 -5.43 -17.72
CA SER A 110 15.79 -4.03 -17.38
C SER A 110 14.43 -3.84 -16.71
N GLN A 111 14.37 -3.07 -15.63
CA GLN A 111 13.10 -2.69 -15.00
C GLN A 111 12.44 -1.53 -15.75
N PRO A 112 11.14 -1.63 -16.08
CA PRO A 112 10.43 -0.53 -16.71
C PRO A 112 10.17 0.59 -15.69
N ARG A 113 10.04 1.83 -16.18
CA ARG A 113 9.41 2.91 -15.40
C ARG A 113 7.95 2.56 -15.12
N LEU A 114 7.37 3.14 -14.08
CA LEU A 114 5.99 2.87 -13.66
C LEU A 114 4.99 2.99 -14.81
N GLU A 115 5.11 4.03 -15.63
CA GLU A 115 4.23 4.22 -16.79
C GLU A 115 4.25 3.02 -17.75
N LEU A 116 5.45 2.54 -18.11
CA LEU A 116 5.60 1.40 -19.01
C LEU A 116 5.18 0.09 -18.34
N PHE A 117 5.41 -0.05 -17.03
CA PHE A 117 4.90 -1.17 -16.25
C PHE A 117 3.37 -1.26 -16.36
N ILE A 118 2.68 -0.14 -16.13
CA ILE A 118 1.20 -0.07 -16.18
C ILE A 118 0.69 -0.34 -17.59
N LYS A 119 1.34 0.20 -18.62
CA LYS A 119 1.00 -0.08 -20.03
C LYS A 119 1.07 -1.58 -20.35
N ILE A 120 2.19 -2.24 -20.00
CA ILE A 120 2.35 -3.69 -20.18
C ILE A 120 1.30 -4.46 -19.36
N TRP A 121 1.07 -4.05 -18.11
CA TRP A 121 0.09 -4.66 -17.21
C TRP A 121 -1.33 -4.63 -17.78
N ILE A 122 -1.74 -3.49 -18.37
CA ILE A 122 -3.03 -3.33 -19.05
C ILE A 122 -3.13 -4.26 -20.26
N VAL A 123 -2.09 -4.31 -21.11
CA VAL A 123 -2.04 -5.21 -22.28
C VAL A 123 -2.16 -6.67 -21.84
N LEU A 124 -1.56 -7.04 -20.71
CA LEU A 124 -1.68 -8.36 -20.12
C LEU A 124 -3.03 -8.61 -19.43
N GLY A 125 -4.01 -7.73 -19.57
CA GLY A 125 -5.36 -7.87 -19.02
C GLY A 125 -5.43 -7.63 -17.50
N SER A 126 -4.63 -6.70 -17.00
CA SER A 126 -4.67 -6.18 -15.63
C SER A 126 -4.76 -7.25 -14.51
N PRO A 127 -3.91 -8.30 -14.52
CA PRO A 127 -3.92 -9.31 -13.45
C PRO A 127 -3.62 -8.69 -12.07
N PRO A 128 -3.99 -9.33 -10.95
CA PRO A 128 -3.65 -8.82 -9.62
C PRO A 128 -2.16 -8.48 -9.49
N LEU A 129 -1.81 -7.29 -8.97
CA LEU A 129 -0.42 -6.84 -8.87
C LEU A 129 0.47 -7.80 -8.07
N SER A 130 -0.10 -8.49 -7.07
CA SER A 130 0.58 -9.52 -6.30
C SER A 130 1.04 -10.72 -7.14
N GLN A 131 0.43 -10.95 -8.30
CA GLN A 131 0.84 -11.98 -9.27
C GLN A 131 1.82 -11.43 -10.31
N CYS A 132 1.95 -10.11 -10.44
CA CYS A 132 2.85 -9.50 -11.42
C CYS A 132 4.28 -9.40 -10.93
N ILE A 133 4.49 -9.37 -9.62
CA ILE A 133 5.77 -9.00 -9.01
C ILE A 133 6.18 -10.07 -8.00
N TYR A 134 7.47 -10.35 -7.92
CA TYR A 134 8.07 -11.16 -6.88
C TYR A 134 9.42 -10.57 -6.45
N LEU A 135 9.90 -11.00 -5.30
CA LEU A 135 11.25 -10.70 -4.84
C LEU A 135 12.15 -11.89 -5.19
N GLU A 136 13.27 -11.60 -5.85
CA GLU A 136 14.35 -12.56 -5.99
C GLU A 136 15.14 -12.60 -4.67
N GLU A 137 15.30 -13.79 -4.11
CA GLU A 137 16.16 -14.08 -2.96
C GLU A 137 17.65 -13.92 -3.32
#